data_AF-A0A7J8BTX0-F1
#
_entry.id   AF-A0A7J8BTX0-F1
#
_cell.length_a   1.000
_cell.length_b   1.000
_cell.length_c   1.000
_cell.angle_alpha   90.00
_cell.angle_beta   90.00
_cell.angle_gamma   90.00
#
_symmetry.space_group_name_H-M   'P 1'
#
loop_
_entity.id
_entity.type
_entity.pdbx_description
1 polymer ?
#
loop_
_entity_poly.entity_id
_entity_poly.type
_entity_poly.pdbx_seq_one_letter_code
_entity_poly.pdbx_strand_id
1 'polypeptide(L)'
;MHPSVASSLPGPQTLEEVQFFNGNNYHKGLDWYMGFFPTPPNASADFLFEKSSSYFHSEDAPKRAASLVPKAKIITILIDPSDRAYSWYQHQRSHGDPAALRFDFHAVVTTGPEAPPGSEAAASPRTEAQRSKAAAPAGRAPVNKPPRPLARRQ
;
A
#
# COMPACT_ATOMS: atom_id res chain seq x y z
N MET A 1 -8.37 17.36 -6.21
CA MET A 1 -9.27 16.18 -6.14
C MET A 1 -10.62 16.61 -6.67
N HIS A 2 -11.32 15.78 -7.46
CA HIS A 2 -12.63 16.15 -8.01
C HIS A 2 -13.66 16.25 -6.87
N PRO A 3 -14.51 17.30 -6.82
CA PRO A 3 -15.41 17.54 -5.69
C PRO A 3 -16.46 16.44 -5.45
N SER A 4 -16.79 15.64 -6.47
CA SER A 4 -17.73 14.52 -6.34
C SER A 4 -17.09 13.18 -6.00
N VAL A 5 -15.76 13.12 -5.84
CA VAL A 5 -15.02 11.86 -5.61
C VAL A 5 -14.17 12.00 -4.34
N ALA A 6 -14.40 11.11 -3.37
CA ALA A 6 -13.64 11.07 -2.13
C ALA A 6 -12.95 9.71 -1.92
N SER A 7 -11.70 9.76 -1.44
CA SER A 7 -10.92 8.57 -1.09
C SER A 7 -11.19 8.10 0.34
N SER A 8 -10.86 6.85 0.63
CA SER A 8 -10.77 6.32 1.99
C SER A 8 -9.82 7.14 2.89
N LEU A 9 -10.08 7.11 4.20
CA LEU A 9 -9.14 7.63 5.20
C LEU A 9 -7.83 6.81 5.21
N PRO A 10 -6.69 7.42 5.57
CA PRO A 10 -5.45 6.68 5.70
C PRO A 10 -5.49 5.75 6.93
N GLY A 11 -5.01 4.52 6.76
CA GLY A 11 -4.81 3.56 7.82
C GLY A 11 -3.49 3.79 8.58
N PRO A 12 -3.38 3.29 9.82
CA PRO A 12 -2.20 3.49 10.65
C PRO A 12 -0.95 2.72 10.17
N GLN A 13 -1.12 1.65 9.39
CA GLN A 13 -0.02 0.78 8.94
C GLN A 13 0.23 0.84 7.44
N THR A 14 -0.84 0.93 6.65
CA THR A 14 -0.81 0.82 5.18
C THR A 14 -0.96 2.18 4.49
N LEU A 15 -0.94 3.27 5.28
CA LEU A 15 -1.09 4.65 4.82
C LEU A 15 -2.35 4.81 3.97
N GLU A 16 -2.22 5.14 2.69
CA GLU A 16 -3.33 5.37 1.76
C GLU A 16 -4.08 4.11 1.35
N GLU A 17 -3.49 2.92 1.52
CA GLU A 17 -4.12 1.66 1.11
C GLU A 17 -4.93 1.04 2.24
N VAL A 18 -6.14 0.56 1.95
CA VAL A 18 -6.98 -0.11 2.96
C VAL A 18 -6.61 -1.59 3.10
N GLN A 19 -6.24 -2.23 1.99
CA GLN A 19 -5.85 -3.64 1.92
C GLN A 19 -6.84 -4.58 2.62
N PHE A 20 -8.15 -4.38 2.38
CA PHE A 20 -9.22 -5.17 2.99
C PHE A 20 -9.40 -6.52 2.30
N PHE A 21 -9.48 -6.55 0.97
CA PHE A 21 -9.88 -7.75 0.23
C PHE A 21 -8.77 -8.81 0.06
N ASN A 22 -7.48 -8.44 0.18
CA ASN A 22 -6.35 -9.30 -0.20
C ASN A 22 -5.85 -10.28 0.87
N GLY A 23 -6.27 -10.14 2.14
CA GLY A 23 -5.58 -10.83 3.22
C GLY A 23 -6.31 -10.84 4.56
N ASN A 24 -5.54 -10.71 5.64
CA ASN A 24 -6.02 -10.85 7.02
C ASN A 24 -7.00 -9.76 7.45
N ASN A 25 -6.90 -8.56 6.86
CA ASN A 25 -7.80 -7.45 7.17
C ASN A 25 -9.27 -7.78 6.86
N TYR A 26 -9.53 -8.69 5.91
CA TYR A 26 -10.89 -9.14 5.60
C TYR A 26 -11.62 -9.73 6.81
N HIS A 27 -10.87 -10.42 7.68
CA HIS A 27 -11.42 -11.05 8.89
C HIS A 27 -11.73 -10.05 10.01
N LYS A 28 -11.32 -8.78 9.88
CA LYS A 28 -11.72 -7.71 10.81
C LYS A 28 -13.17 -7.28 10.63
N GLY A 29 -13.84 -7.76 9.58
CA GLY A 29 -15.26 -7.55 9.33
C GLY A 29 -15.59 -6.26 8.60
N LEU A 30 -16.85 -6.14 8.22
CA LEU A 30 -17.34 -5.01 7.42
C LEU A 30 -17.27 -3.68 8.17
N ASP A 31 -17.54 -3.67 9.47
CA ASP A 31 -17.49 -2.44 10.28
C ASP A 31 -16.10 -1.82 10.29
N TRP A 32 -15.06 -2.66 10.32
CA TRP A 32 -13.69 -2.19 10.20
C TRP A 32 -13.43 -1.52 8.85
N TYR A 33 -13.91 -2.12 7.75
CA TYR A 33 -13.80 -1.54 6.41
C TYR A 33 -14.59 -0.25 6.25
N MET A 34 -15.82 -0.21 6.75
CA MET A 34 -16.69 0.98 6.71
C MET A 34 -16.12 2.14 7.54
N GLY A 35 -15.32 1.86 8.58
CA GLY A 35 -14.61 2.88 9.34
C GLY A 35 -13.65 3.75 8.51
N PHE A 36 -13.23 3.30 7.32
CA PHE A 36 -12.43 4.08 6.39
C PHE A 36 -13.24 5.07 5.53
N PHE A 37 -14.57 4.98 5.58
CA PHE A 37 -15.49 5.79 4.80
C PHE A 37 -16.48 6.50 5.73
N PRO A 38 -16.01 7.48 6.53
CA PRO A 38 -16.94 8.30 7.30
C PRO A 38 -17.91 8.94 6.31
N THR A 39 -19.20 8.93 6.61
CA THR A 39 -20.21 9.66 5.82
C THR A 39 -20.35 11.06 6.42
N PRO A 40 -19.82 12.13 5.78
CA PRO A 40 -20.12 13.48 6.24
C PRO A 40 -21.63 13.75 6.12
N PRO A 41 -22.27 14.39 7.12
CA PRO A 41 -23.68 14.79 7.03
C PRO A 41 -24.01 15.68 5.83
N ASN A 42 -23.00 16.41 5.31
CA ASN A 42 -23.10 17.33 4.18
C ASN A 42 -22.21 16.89 2.99
N ALA A 43 -21.97 15.60 2.83
CA ALA A 43 -21.08 15.11 1.78
C ALA A 43 -21.65 15.42 0.39
N SER A 44 -20.93 16.22 -0.40
CA SER A 44 -21.20 16.44 -1.82
C SER A 44 -20.54 15.38 -2.71
N ALA A 45 -19.92 14.36 -2.11
CA ALA A 45 -19.22 13.32 -2.83
C ALA A 45 -20.22 12.24 -3.26
N ASP A 46 -20.43 12.13 -4.57
CA ASP A 46 -21.30 11.11 -5.16
C ASP A 46 -20.61 9.74 -5.20
N PHE A 47 -19.27 9.72 -5.20
CA PHE A 47 -18.47 8.51 -5.34
C PHE A 47 -17.40 8.40 -4.26
N LEU A 48 -17.37 7.23 -3.63
CA LEU A 48 -16.31 6.82 -2.70
C LEU A 48 -15.43 5.77 -3.39
N PHE A 49 -14.12 5.82 -3.12
CA PHE A 49 -13.20 4.80 -3.60
C PHE A 49 -12.10 4.51 -2.58
N GLU A 50 -11.55 3.31 -2.66
CA GLU A 50 -10.24 2.98 -2.08
C GLU A 50 -9.28 2.53 -3.18
N LYS A 51 -7.99 2.53 -2.87
CA LYS A 51 -6.93 2.05 -3.76
C LYS A 51 -6.00 1.15 -2.98
N SER A 52 -5.88 -0.09 -3.43
CA SER A 52 -4.96 -1.07 -2.87
C SER A 52 -4.29 -1.82 -4.02
N SER A 53 -3.00 -1.57 -4.23
CA SER A 53 -2.23 -2.17 -5.34
C SER A 53 -2.11 -3.70 -5.22
N SER A 54 -2.19 -4.22 -4.00
CA SER A 54 -2.11 -5.65 -3.69
C SER A 54 -3.31 -6.47 -4.17
N TYR A 55 -4.42 -5.84 -4.57
CA TYR A 55 -5.62 -6.56 -5.03
C TYR A 55 -5.40 -7.23 -6.37
N PHE A 56 -4.63 -6.61 -7.25
CA PHE A 56 -4.49 -7.07 -8.64
C PHE A 56 -3.88 -8.47 -8.73
N HIS A 57 -2.96 -8.82 -7.84
CA HIS A 57 -2.29 -10.12 -7.81
C HIS A 57 -2.83 -11.05 -6.71
N SER A 58 -3.97 -10.70 -6.07
CA SER A 58 -4.57 -11.52 -5.01
C SER A 58 -5.60 -12.47 -5.61
N GLU A 59 -5.49 -13.75 -5.28
CA GLU A 59 -6.45 -14.79 -5.70
C GLU A 59 -7.82 -14.64 -5.01
N ASP A 60 -7.82 -14.12 -3.79
CA ASP A 60 -9.00 -14.00 -2.94
C ASP A 60 -9.78 -12.69 -3.16
N ALA A 61 -9.06 -11.60 -3.47
CA ALA A 61 -9.66 -10.28 -3.57
C ALA A 61 -10.82 -10.20 -4.58
N PRO A 62 -10.73 -10.79 -5.80
CA PRO A 62 -11.82 -10.73 -6.77
C PRO A 62 -13.11 -11.38 -6.25
N LYS A 63 -13.01 -12.55 -5.60
CA LYS A 63 -14.17 -13.31 -5.08
C LYS A 63 -14.84 -12.57 -3.92
N ARG A 64 -14.03 -12.01 -3.02
CA ARG A 64 -14.52 -11.24 -1.87
C ARG A 64 -15.16 -9.91 -2.31
N ALA A 65 -14.52 -9.19 -3.23
CA ALA A 65 -15.07 -7.95 -3.77
C ALA A 65 -16.36 -8.17 -4.55
N ALA A 66 -16.43 -9.22 -5.38
CA ALA A 66 -17.65 -9.57 -6.11
C ALA A 66 -18.80 -9.92 -5.16
N SER A 67 -18.51 -10.58 -4.04
CA SER A 67 -19.52 -10.91 -3.02
C SER A 67 -20.03 -9.69 -2.26
N LEU A 68 -19.12 -8.79 -1.86
CA LEU A 68 -19.47 -7.66 -0.98
C LEU A 68 -19.98 -6.44 -1.75
N VAL A 69 -19.36 -6.11 -2.88
CA VAL A 69 -19.64 -4.91 -3.68
C VAL A 69 -19.78 -5.26 -5.17
N PRO A 70 -20.78 -6.08 -5.56
CA PRO A 70 -20.91 -6.59 -6.93
C PRO A 70 -21.07 -5.51 -8.00
N LYS A 71 -21.45 -4.28 -7.61
CA LYS A 71 -21.66 -3.14 -8.51
C LYS A 71 -20.48 -2.16 -8.52
N ALA A 72 -19.43 -2.41 -7.74
CA ALA A 72 -18.25 -1.55 -7.71
C ALA A 72 -17.60 -1.46 -9.09
N LYS A 73 -17.05 -0.29 -9.41
CA LYS A 73 -16.25 -0.09 -10.62
C LYS A 73 -14.80 -0.42 -10.29
N ILE A 74 -14.18 -1.26 -11.11
CA ILE A 74 -12.78 -1.65 -10.96
C ILE A 74 -11.95 -0.82 -11.93
N ILE A 75 -10.92 -0.15 -11.41
CA ILE A 75 -9.94 0.60 -12.19
C ILE A 75 -8.59 -0.07 -11.98
N THR A 76 -7.92 -0.43 -13.08
CA THR A 76 -6.54 -0.92 -13.06
C THR A 76 -5.69 -0.02 -13.96
N ILE A 77 -4.46 0.23 -13.53
CA ILE A 77 -3.49 1.04 -14.28
C ILE A 77 -2.36 0.09 -14.69
N LEU A 78 -2.24 -0.12 -15.99
CA LEU A 78 -1.21 -0.97 -16.57
C LEU A 78 -0.18 -0.11 -17.28
N ILE A 79 1.09 -0.45 -17.09
CA ILE A 79 2.24 0.13 -17.80
C ILE A 79 3.06 -1.03 -18.40
N ASP A 80 4.12 -0.70 -19.14
CA ASP A 80 5.04 -1.71 -19.66
C ASP A 80 5.54 -2.65 -18.53
N PRO A 81 5.49 -3.98 -18.72
CA PRO A 81 5.84 -4.93 -17.67
C PRO A 81 7.31 -4.83 -17.25
N SER A 82 8.24 -4.47 -18.14
CA SER A 82 9.65 -4.25 -17.82
C SER A 82 9.81 -3.01 -16.96
N ASP A 83 9.15 -1.90 -17.30
CA ASP A 83 9.14 -0.68 -16.48
C ASP A 83 8.53 -0.92 -15.09
N ARG A 84 7.41 -1.66 -15.03
CA ARG A 84 6.77 -2.04 -13.77
C ARG A 84 7.66 -2.92 -12.91
N ALA A 85 8.38 -3.88 -13.51
CA ALA A 85 9.30 -4.75 -12.80
C ALA A 85 10.47 -3.94 -12.24
N TYR A 86 11.04 -3.04 -13.04
CA TYR A 86 12.14 -2.18 -12.63
C TYR A 86 11.74 -1.18 -11.52
N SER A 87 10.57 -0.54 -11.66
CA SER A 87 10.00 0.34 -10.64
C SER A 87 9.84 -0.38 -9.29
N TRP A 88 9.40 -1.64 -9.32
CA TRP A 88 9.29 -2.46 -8.11
C TRP A 88 10.65 -2.85 -7.52
N TYR A 89 11.64 -3.21 -8.34
CA TYR A 89 13.00 -3.42 -7.85
C TYR A 89 13.53 -2.18 -7.11
N GLN A 90 13.32 -0.98 -7.66
CA GLN A 90 13.72 0.27 -7.01
C GLN A 90 12.95 0.53 -5.71
N HIS A 91 11.66 0.22 -5.68
CA HIS A 91 10.85 0.28 -4.46
C HIS A 91 11.38 -0.68 -3.38
N GLN A 92 11.72 -1.92 -3.73
CA GLN A 92 12.30 -2.88 -2.79
C GLN A 92 13.66 -2.40 -2.27
N ARG A 93 14.49 -1.85 -3.16
CA ARG A 93 15.80 -1.29 -2.81
C ARG A 93 15.69 -0.12 -1.84
N SER A 94 14.73 0.80 -2.04
CA SER A 94 14.51 1.92 -1.12
C SER A 94 14.02 1.47 0.26
N HIS A 95 13.35 0.33 0.33
CA HIS A 95 12.95 -0.33 1.59
C HIS A 95 14.05 -1.25 2.17
N GLY A 96 15.26 -1.21 1.62
CA GLY A 96 16.41 -1.94 2.14
C GLY A 96 16.33 -3.45 1.95
N ASP A 97 15.62 -3.93 0.91
CA ASP A 97 15.56 -5.35 0.61
C ASP A 97 16.98 -5.92 0.36
N PRO A 98 17.41 -6.97 1.09
CA PRO A 98 18.77 -7.49 0.97
C PRO A 98 19.15 -7.94 -0.43
N ALA A 99 18.21 -8.49 -1.21
CA ALA A 99 18.50 -8.92 -2.57
C ALA A 99 18.66 -7.70 -3.49
N ALA A 100 17.77 -6.71 -3.38
CA ALA A 100 17.84 -5.50 -4.20
C ALA A 100 19.03 -4.58 -3.87
N LEU A 101 19.61 -4.70 -2.67
CA LEU A 101 20.85 -4.02 -2.29
C LEU A 101 22.11 -4.73 -2.77
N ARG A 102 22.06 -6.07 -2.92
CA ARG A 102 23.23 -6.89 -3.28
C ARG A 102 23.35 -7.12 -4.78
N PHE A 103 22.24 -7.21 -5.49
CA PHE A 103 22.18 -7.55 -6.91
C PHE A 103 21.55 -6.41 -7.71
N ASP A 104 22.02 -6.21 -8.93
CA ASP A 104 21.35 -5.31 -9.88
C ASP A 104 20.04 -5.91 -10.41
N PHE A 105 19.24 -5.09 -11.10
CA PHE A 105 17.95 -5.51 -11.62
C PHE A 105 18.06 -6.71 -12.57
N HIS A 106 19.04 -6.69 -13.48
CA HIS A 106 19.21 -7.75 -14.48
C HIS A 106 19.50 -9.08 -13.80
N ALA A 107 20.45 -9.11 -12.87
CA ALA A 107 20.78 -10.29 -12.08
C ALA A 107 19.54 -10.85 -11.38
N VAL A 108 18.73 -10.02 -10.71
CA VAL A 108 17.52 -10.47 -10.01
C VAL A 108 16.52 -11.13 -10.95
N VAL A 109 16.27 -10.57 -12.14
CA VAL A 109 15.24 -11.08 -13.06
C VAL A 109 15.71 -12.25 -13.92
N THR A 110 17.01 -12.41 -14.15
CA THR A 110 17.58 -13.54 -14.93
C THR A 110 18.01 -14.72 -14.05
N THR A 111 17.95 -14.59 -12.73
CA THR A 111 18.31 -15.67 -11.81
C THR A 111 17.30 -16.81 -11.94
N GLY A 112 17.76 -17.96 -12.42
CA GLY A 112 16.95 -19.19 -12.50
C GLY A 112 16.73 -19.85 -11.13
N PRO A 113 15.88 -20.89 -11.06
CA PRO A 113 15.56 -21.59 -9.80
C PRO A 113 16.74 -22.32 -9.14
N GLU A 114 17.89 -22.51 -9.83
CA GLU A 114 19.10 -23.17 -9.29
C GLU A 114 20.13 -22.21 -8.67
N ALA A 115 19.71 -21.02 -8.28
CA ALA A 115 20.64 -20.02 -7.78
C ALA A 115 21.22 -20.39 -6.40
N PRO A 116 22.49 -20.07 -6.11
CA PRO A 116 23.18 -20.53 -4.91
C PRO A 116 22.47 -20.08 -3.62
N PRO A 117 22.55 -20.87 -2.53
CA PRO A 117 21.84 -20.59 -1.28
C PRO A 117 22.25 -19.21 -0.74
N GLY A 118 21.31 -18.26 -0.83
CA GLY A 118 21.57 -16.84 -0.57
C GLY A 118 20.84 -15.88 -1.51
N SER A 119 20.44 -16.33 -2.71
CA SER A 119 19.61 -15.57 -3.67
C SER A 119 18.11 -15.89 -3.60
N GLU A 120 17.72 -17.01 -2.99
CA GLU A 120 16.29 -17.42 -2.80
C GLU A 120 15.48 -16.47 -1.91
N ALA A 121 16.14 -15.64 -1.09
CA ALA A 121 15.46 -14.63 -0.27
C ALA A 121 14.67 -13.59 -1.10
N ALA A 122 14.96 -13.49 -2.41
CA ALA A 122 14.25 -12.61 -3.34
C ALA A 122 12.92 -13.19 -3.85
N ALA A 123 12.75 -14.51 -3.85
CA ALA A 123 11.65 -15.19 -4.54
C ALA A 123 10.55 -15.72 -3.61
N SER A 124 10.76 -15.73 -2.29
CA SER A 124 9.71 -16.11 -1.35
C SER A 124 8.67 -14.98 -1.19
N PRO A 125 7.37 -15.24 -1.43
CA PRO A 125 6.34 -14.27 -1.06
C PRO A 125 6.38 -14.10 0.45
N ARG A 126 6.92 -12.97 0.92
CA ARG A 126 6.85 -12.58 2.34
C ARG A 126 5.41 -12.71 2.80
N THR A 127 5.20 -13.48 3.87
CA THR A 127 3.91 -13.58 4.54
C THR A 127 3.48 -12.19 4.99
N GLU A 128 2.17 -11.96 5.07
CA GLU A 128 1.57 -10.64 5.38
C GLU A 128 2.12 -10.01 6.68
N ALA A 129 2.52 -10.86 7.65
CA ALA A 129 3.18 -10.46 8.89
C ALA A 129 4.58 -9.83 8.70
N GLN A 130 5.29 -10.21 7.64
CA GLN A 130 6.62 -9.67 7.31
C GLN A 130 6.51 -8.41 6.45
N ARG A 131 5.41 -8.20 5.72
CA ARG A 131 5.14 -6.97 4.95
C ARG A 131 4.71 -5.81 5.86
N SER A 132 3.90 -6.10 6.88
CA SER A 132 3.46 -5.11 7.88
C SER A 132 4.60 -4.59 8.76
N LYS A 133 5.68 -5.37 8.96
CA LYS A 133 6.91 -4.89 9.64
C LYS A 133 7.79 -3.96 8.79
N ALA A 134 7.70 -4.04 7.46
CA ALA A 134 8.49 -3.21 6.55
C ALA A 134 7.87 -1.81 6.32
N ALA A 135 6.63 -1.59 6.75
CA ALA A 135 5.92 -0.32 6.64
C ALA A 135 6.16 0.64 7.84
N ALA A 136 7.14 0.37 8.70
CA ALA A 136 7.53 1.30 9.77
C ALA A 136 8.19 2.55 9.18
N PRO A 137 7.82 3.77 9.63
CA PRO A 137 8.21 5.00 8.96
C PRO A 137 9.71 5.25 9.07
N ALA A 138 10.33 5.62 7.95
CA ALA A 138 11.63 6.28 7.93
C ALA A 138 11.61 7.43 8.95
N GLY A 139 12.57 7.39 9.88
CA GLY A 139 12.67 8.34 10.98
C GLY A 139 12.57 9.79 10.50
N ARG A 140 11.61 10.52 11.05
CA ARG A 140 11.43 11.95 10.79
C ARG A 140 12.60 12.70 11.40
N ALA A 141 13.38 13.41 10.59
CA ALA A 141 14.37 14.36 11.10
C ALA A 141 13.68 15.46 11.94
N PRO A 142 14.26 15.91 13.06
CA PRO A 142 13.63 16.90 13.92
C PRO A 142 13.55 18.26 13.19
N VAL A 143 12.32 18.75 13.01
CA VAL A 143 12.06 20.12 12.56
C VAL A 143 12.26 21.05 13.75
N ASN A 144 13.37 21.81 13.75
CA ASN A 144 13.57 22.93 14.67
C ASN A 144 12.52 24.01 14.38
N LYS A 145 11.58 24.19 15.28
CA LYS A 145 10.56 25.24 15.21
C LYS A 145 11.07 26.46 15.99
N PRO A 146 11.12 27.67 15.40
CA PRO A 146 11.53 28.86 16.14
C PRO A 146 10.48 29.23 17.21
N PRO A 147 10.90 29.84 18.34
CA PRO A 147 10.01 30.17 19.44
C PRO A 147 9.00 31.26 19.04
N ARG A 148 7.73 31.07 19.42
CA ARG A 148 6.65 32.06 19.24
C ARG A 148 6.82 33.21 20.24
N PRO A 149 6.61 34.48 19.84
CA PRO A 149 6.63 35.59 20.77
C PRO A 149 5.41 35.57 21.70
N LEU A 150 5.66 35.84 22.98
CA LEU A 150 4.65 35.97 24.04
C LEU A 150 3.76 37.19 23.77
N ALA A 151 2.44 36.97 23.71
CA ALA A 151 1.45 38.03 23.66
C ALA A 151 1.48 38.84 24.98
N ARG A 152 1.70 40.15 24.88
CA ARG A 152 1.51 41.10 25.98
C ARG A 152 0.04 41.11 26.39
N ARG A 153 -0.23 40.84 27.67
CA ARG A 153 -1.52 41.15 28.31
C ARG A 153 -1.68 42.68 28.41
N GLN A 154 -2.86 43.18 28.08
CA GLN A 154 -3.49 44.28 28.79
C GLN A 154 -4.70 43.71 29.53
#